data_AF-A0A0S8F9J0-F1
#
_entry.id   AF-A0A0S8F9J0-F1
#
_cell.length_a   1.000
_cell.length_b   1.000
_cell.length_c   1.000
_cell.angle_alpha   90.00
_cell.angle_beta   90.00
_cell.angle_gamma   90.00
#
_symmetry.space_group_name_H-M   'P 1'
#
loop_
_entity.id
_entity.type
_entity.pdbx_description
1 polymer ?
#
loop_
_entity_poly.entity_id
_entity_poly.type
_entity_poly.pdbx_seq_one_letter_code
_entity_poly.pdbx_strand_id
1 'polypeptide(L)'
;MTAAYGPDGVNTTALVNLMRDQYGVTMADGQGHLKGKIFRIGHMGYVSEEDLLVGIGTLERALAELGCAFEPAVALRAAQQALA
;
A
#
# COMPACT_ATOMS: atom_id res chain seq x y z
N MET A 1 8.56 -6.28 -8.75
CA MET A 1 7.19 -6.18 -8.21
C MET A 1 7.03 -7.13 -7.04
N THR A 2 6.44 -6.68 -5.93
CA THR A 2 6.18 -7.49 -4.72
C THR A 2 4.68 -7.52 -4.43
N ALA A 3 4.20 -8.59 -3.80
CA ALA A 3 2.81 -8.75 -3.37
C ALA A 3 2.71 -8.92 -1.85
N ALA A 4 1.64 -8.41 -1.25
CA ALA A 4 1.31 -8.60 0.16
C ALA A 4 -0.18 -8.89 0.33
N TYR A 5 -0.51 -9.72 1.33
CA TYR A 5 -1.90 -9.89 1.74
C TYR A 5 -2.42 -8.63 2.42
N GLY A 6 -3.68 -8.30 2.16
CA GLY A 6 -4.39 -7.29 2.94
C GLY A 6 -4.60 -7.78 4.38
N PRO A 7 -4.76 -6.86 5.35
CA PRO A 7 -5.16 -7.23 6.71
C PRO A 7 -6.51 -7.96 6.72
N ASP A 8 -6.74 -8.77 7.76
CA ASP A 8 -8.02 -9.44 7.95
C ASP A 8 -9.17 -8.43 7.99
N GLY A 9 -10.25 -8.73 7.27
CA GLY A 9 -11.42 -7.85 7.16
C GLY A 9 -11.28 -6.68 6.18
N VAL A 10 -10.09 -6.47 5.58
CA VAL A 10 -9.89 -5.43 4.56
C VAL A 10 -10.00 -6.02 3.16
N ASN A 11 -10.87 -5.42 2.34
CA ASN A 11 -10.91 -5.70 0.91
C ASN A 11 -9.80 -4.91 0.19
N THR A 12 -8.83 -5.60 -0.42
CA THR A 12 -7.71 -4.93 -1.10
C THR A 12 -8.12 -4.15 -2.35
N THR A 13 -9.22 -4.51 -3.01
CA THR A 13 -9.78 -3.74 -4.14
C THR A 13 -10.24 -2.37 -3.65
N ALA A 14 -10.92 -2.31 -2.50
CA ALA A 14 -11.35 -1.05 -1.90
C ALA A 14 -10.14 -0.20 -1.48
N LEU A 15 -9.10 -0.84 -0.90
CA LEU A 15 -7.85 -0.19 -0.53
C LEU A 15 -7.15 0.47 -1.73
N VAL A 16 -6.90 -0.27 -2.82
CA VAL A 16 -6.18 0.31 -3.97
C VAL A 16 -7.02 1.36 -4.71
N ASN A 17 -8.36 1.24 -4.69
CA ASN A 17 -9.24 2.26 -5.23
C ASN A 17 -9.19 3.54 -4.38
N LEU A 18 -9.24 3.42 -3.04
CA LEU A 18 -9.09 4.57 -2.14
C LEU A 18 -7.76 5.29 -2.37
N MET A 19 -6.66 4.53 -2.48
CA MET A 19 -5.34 5.09 -2.75
C MET A 19 -5.28 5.87 -4.06
N ARG A 20 -5.84 5.31 -5.13
CA ARG A 20 -5.89 5.96 -6.45
C ARG A 20 -6.79 7.18 -6.43
N ASP A 21 -8.01 7.03 -5.95
CA ASP A 21 -9.09 8.01 -6.13
C ASP A 21 -8.96 9.20 -5.18
N GLN A 22 -8.43 8.98 -3.96
CA GLN A 22 -8.29 10.03 -2.95
C GLN A 22 -6.87 10.63 -2.91
N TYR A 23 -5.83 9.84 -3.16
CA TYR A 23 -4.45 10.28 -2.99
C TYR A 23 -3.62 10.30 -4.29
N GLY A 24 -4.18 9.84 -5.42
CA GLY A 24 -3.46 9.79 -6.69
C GLY A 24 -2.36 8.73 -6.74
N VAL A 25 -2.27 7.83 -5.75
CA VAL A 25 -1.25 6.76 -5.71
C VAL A 25 -1.86 5.46 -6.21
N THR A 26 -1.32 4.95 -7.31
CA THR A 26 -1.82 3.71 -7.91
C THR A 26 -1.01 2.50 -7.46
N MET A 27 -1.71 1.53 -6.87
CA MET A 27 -1.21 0.18 -6.64
C MET A 27 -2.06 -0.83 -7.43
N ALA A 28 -1.52 -2.02 -7.65
CA ALA A 28 -2.25 -3.05 -8.37
C ALA A 28 -2.95 -4.02 -7.39
N ASP A 29 -4.23 -4.32 -7.63
CA ASP A 29 -4.94 -5.36 -6.91
C ASP A 29 -4.45 -6.77 -7.30
N GLY A 30 -4.90 -7.77 -6.55
CA GLY A 30 -4.84 -9.17 -6.93
C GLY A 30 -5.67 -9.48 -8.17
N GLN A 31 -5.38 -10.61 -8.81
CA GLN A 31 -6.08 -11.09 -10.00
C GLN A 31 -6.71 -12.46 -9.75
N GLY A 32 -7.79 -12.76 -10.48
CA GLY A 32 -8.51 -14.03 -10.36
C GLY A 32 -8.93 -14.32 -8.91
N HIS A 33 -8.57 -15.50 -8.41
CA HIS A 33 -8.89 -15.95 -7.05
C HIS A 33 -8.20 -15.15 -5.91
N LEU A 34 -7.25 -14.28 -6.25
CA LEU A 34 -6.53 -13.40 -5.32
C LEU A 34 -7.08 -11.96 -5.31
N LYS A 35 -8.01 -11.62 -6.20
CA LYS A 35 -8.63 -10.29 -6.24
C LYS A 35 -9.32 -9.99 -4.90
N GLY A 36 -9.09 -8.80 -4.36
CA GLY A 36 -9.64 -8.39 -3.06
C GLY A 36 -8.94 -9.01 -1.84
N LYS A 37 -7.88 -9.81 -2.03
CA LYS A 37 -7.11 -10.46 -0.95
C LYS A 37 -5.66 -9.97 -0.86
N ILE A 38 -5.05 -9.62 -1.99
CA ILE A 38 -3.68 -9.12 -2.06
C ILE A 38 -3.64 -7.79 -2.81
N PHE A 39 -2.59 -7.02 -2.56
CA PHE A 39 -2.20 -5.90 -3.39
C PHE A 39 -0.72 -6.05 -3.78
N ARG A 40 -0.31 -5.34 -4.82
CA ARG A 40 1.02 -5.42 -5.43
C ARG A 40 1.64 -4.05 -5.57
N ILE A 41 2.89 -3.95 -5.15
CA ILE A 41 3.71 -2.73 -5.22
C ILE A 41 4.63 -2.86 -6.43
N GLY A 42 4.47 -1.95 -7.39
CA GLY A 42 5.35 -1.80 -8.52
C GLY A 42 6.57 -0.97 -8.13
N HIS A 43 7.76 -1.57 -8.24
CA HIS A 43 9.03 -0.97 -7.86
C HIS A 43 10.11 -1.28 -8.90
N MET A 44 9.73 -1.18 -10.18
CA MET A 44 10.57 -1.54 -11.32
C MET A 44 10.57 -0.40 -12.32
N GLY A 45 11.72 -0.15 -12.95
CA GLY A 45 11.87 0.91 -13.95
C GLY A 45 12.20 2.25 -13.31
N TYR A 46 11.51 3.31 -13.76
CA TYR A 46 11.70 4.67 -13.27
C TYR A 46 10.94 4.87 -11.96
N VAL A 47 11.54 4.41 -10.87
CA VAL A 47 11.01 4.51 -9.50
C VAL A 47 12.18 4.90 -8.59
N SER A 48 12.02 5.95 -7.80
CA SER A 48 12.99 6.39 -6.81
C SER A 48 12.63 5.96 -5.39
N GLU A 49 13.52 6.21 -4.44
CA GLU A 49 13.25 5.95 -3.02
C GLU A 49 12.10 6.83 -2.49
N GLU A 50 11.99 8.06 -2.99
CA GLU A 50 10.92 8.98 -2.65
C GLU A 50 9.56 8.46 -3.11
N ASP A 51 9.49 7.84 -4.30
CA ASP A 51 8.26 7.20 -4.79
C ASP A 51 7.81 6.07 -3.85
N LEU A 52 8.77 5.28 -3.33
CA LEU A 52 8.48 4.22 -2.37
C LEU A 52 7.96 4.78 -1.04
N LEU A 53 8.58 5.85 -0.53
CA LEU A 53 8.14 6.50 0.70
C LEU A 53 6.73 7.09 0.56
N VAL A 54 6.43 7.75 -0.57
CA VAL A 54 5.07 8.24 -0.88
C VAL A 54 4.08 7.07 -0.96
N GLY A 55 4.44 5.98 -1.65
CA GLY A 55 3.60 4.79 -1.78
C GLY A 55 3.28 4.15 -0.44
N ILE A 56 4.29 3.94 0.42
CA ILE A 56 4.12 3.31 1.73
C ILE A 56 3.38 4.22 2.71
N GLY A 57 3.69 5.52 2.75
CA GLY A 57 2.97 6.47 3.58
C GLY A 57 1.49 6.59 3.20
N THR A 58 1.18 6.52 1.90
CA THR A 58 -0.19 6.54 1.41
C THR A 58 -0.95 5.25 1.74
N LEU A 59 -0.26 4.10 1.66
CA LEU A 59 -0.81 2.81 2.10
C LEU A 59 -1.20 2.85 3.58
N GLU A 60 -0.33 3.39 4.44
CA GLU A 60 -0.60 3.54 5.87
C GLU A 60 -1.86 4.38 6.10
N ARG A 61 -1.97 5.56 5.46
CA ARG A 61 -3.15 6.42 5.57
C ARG A 61 -4.44 5.73 5.11
N ALA A 62 -4.39 5.05 3.97
CA ALA A 62 -5.54 4.35 3.42
C ALA A 62 -6.00 3.19 4.31
N LEU A 63 -5.08 2.45 4.92
CA LEU A 63 -5.41 1.41 5.90
C LEU A 63 -6.05 1.98 7.17
N ALA A 64 -5.55 3.11 7.68
CA ALA A 64 -6.15 3.79 8.82
C ALA A 64 -7.59 4.25 8.52
N GLU A 65 -7.84 4.82 7.33
CA GLU A 65 -9.19 5.23 6.90
C GLU A 65 -10.15 4.04 6.74
N LEU A 66 -9.64 2.87 6.38
CA LEU A 66 -10.42 1.63 6.35
C LEU A 66 -10.61 0.99 7.74
N GLY A 67 -10.17 1.65 8.81
CA GLY A 67 -10.38 1.23 10.19
C GLY A 67 -9.35 0.25 10.74
N CYS A 68 -8.21 0.07 10.08
CA CYS A 68 -7.12 -0.72 10.64
C CYS A 68 -6.43 0.03 11.79
N ALA A 69 -6.24 -0.66 12.91
CA ALA A 69 -5.53 -0.12 14.07
C ALA A 69 -4.05 -0.53 14.07
N PHE A 70 -3.16 0.45 14.14
CA PHE A 70 -1.71 0.29 14.27
C PHE A 70 -1.08 1.57 14.84
N GLU A 71 0.19 1.51 15.24
CA GLU A 71 0.96 2.70 15.66
C GLU A 71 1.13 3.66 14.46
N PRO A 72 0.75 4.94 14.58
CA PRO A 72 0.96 5.91 13.51
C PRO A 72 2.43 6.02 13.08
N ALA A 73 2.66 6.26 11.79
CA ALA A 73 3.99 6.39 11.17
C ALA A 73 4.89 5.14 11.24
N VAL A 74 4.39 3.99 11.71
CA VAL A 74 5.18 2.76 11.82
C VAL A 74 5.72 2.27 10.48
N ALA A 75 4.91 2.36 9.41
CA ALA A 75 5.30 1.87 8.09
C ALA A 75 6.32 2.82 7.44
N LEU A 76 6.10 4.13 7.56
CA LEU A 76 7.03 5.13 7.01
C LEU A 76 8.39 5.07 7.70
N ARG A 77 8.39 4.96 9.04
CA ARG A 77 9.61 4.78 9.84
C ARG A 77 10.39 3.53 9.41
N ALA A 78 9.70 2.41 9.26
CA ALA A 78 10.33 1.16 8.82
C ALA A 78 10.89 1.26 7.39
N ALA A 79 10.17 1.93 6.48
CA ALA A 79 10.63 2.15 5.10
C ALA A 79 11.90 3.00 5.06
N GLN A 80 11.94 4.11 5.80
CA GLN A 80 13.11 4.99 5.88
C GLN A 80 14.34 4.26 6.45
N GLN A 81 14.16 3.41 7.46
CA GLN A 81 15.24 2.61 8.03
C GLN A 81 15.78 1.56 7.06
N ALA A 82 14.93 1.00 6.19
CA ALA A 82 15.35 -0.01 5.22
C ALA A 82 16.08 0.57 4.00
N LEU A 83 15.93 1.88 3.75
CA LEU A 83 16.59 2.62 2.67
C LEU A 83 17.89 3.32 3.12
N ALA A 84 18.18 3.28 4.43
CA ALA A 84 19.37 3.88 5.05
C ALA A 84 20.62 2.99 4.97
#